data_AF-A0A850T4U3-F1
#
_entry.id   AF-A0A850T4U3-F1
#
_cell.length_a   1.000
_cell.length_b   1.000
_cell.length_c   1.000
_cell.angle_alpha   90.00
_cell.angle_beta   90.00
_cell.angle_gamma   90.00
#
_symmetry.space_group_name_H-M   'P 1'
#
loop_
_entity.id
_entity.type
_entity.pdbx_description
1 polymer ?
#
loop_
_entity_poly.entity_id
_entity_poly.type
_entity_poly.pdbx_seq_one_letter_code
_entity_poly.pdbx_strand_id
1 'polypeptide(L)'
;MAKNSSIDELRSEIKRNKKQHARDLENLRREQQKSAKQHFNALNQQVHDIGVRFDSDLRQLETQVGKDFEQFNKEVTGRLTAQRKQFQKEMEKNRNVLQGQIDELTNRIAGQYDAAGQWIQAVEDEMDEMRRNNDRVDFFFPGELRQIEQNLQLAKKNLSSNSPEAALATAQERFLELQELRENVEAMTREWHYRLTVVSDLLKRQQQILDDNRSIEVESISYLGIDLSGYDHQETDYWSNGQWSTLQNEIKKNQSKLNNNDISIDDLKKMQERVEENLQQSLLLVGKAARLCFACEISSRLQHAIYDEMKNKGFEQIFNSYRENDNRQDNYLVLAGPIGEKLSVVLSPDMKGDSPLPEIHIFYQNSNLTRKQEDQEKQKYSEKINTCVKHLIHRDIRQGVSIKQLSEADRGKVFDAGAIESGRLKCLGNSV
;
A
#
# COMPACT_ATOMS: atom_id res chain seq x y z
N MET A 1 196.26 -7.16 -34.97
CA MET A 1 195.73 -5.79 -34.80
C MET A 1 194.35 -5.75 -35.45
N ALA A 2 193.27 -6.06 -34.72
CA ALA A 2 192.50 -5.22 -33.79
C ALA A 2 191.46 -4.30 -34.51
N LYS A 3 190.18 -4.43 -34.08
CA LYS A 3 188.98 -3.61 -34.36
C LYS A 3 188.26 -3.82 -35.72
N ASN A 4 187.18 -4.63 -35.70
CA ASN A 4 185.93 -4.41 -36.48
C ASN A 4 184.78 -5.39 -36.14
N SER A 5 184.78 -5.99 -34.94
CA SER A 5 183.80 -7.01 -34.48
C SER A 5 182.52 -6.43 -33.84
N SER A 6 182.34 -5.11 -33.76
CA SER A 6 181.35 -4.50 -32.84
C SER A 6 180.15 -3.80 -33.51
N ILE A 7 180.11 -3.65 -34.84
CA ILE A 7 179.10 -2.82 -35.52
C ILE A 7 177.99 -3.66 -36.20
N ASP A 8 178.28 -4.89 -36.64
CA ASP A 8 177.26 -5.72 -37.30
C ASP A 8 176.37 -6.53 -36.33
N GLU A 9 176.84 -6.79 -35.10
CA GLU A 9 175.99 -7.36 -34.03
C GLU A 9 174.84 -6.40 -33.64
N LEU A 10 175.11 -5.10 -33.53
CA LEU A 10 174.11 -4.06 -33.24
C LEU A 10 173.04 -3.91 -34.35
N ARG A 11 173.42 -4.12 -35.62
CA ARG A 11 172.46 -4.12 -36.75
C ARG A 11 171.54 -5.35 -36.73
N SER A 12 172.03 -6.49 -36.24
CA SER A 12 171.21 -7.69 -36.07
C SER A 12 170.19 -7.53 -34.93
N GLU A 13 170.55 -6.79 -33.89
CA GLU A 13 169.73 -6.60 -32.69
C GLU A 13 168.61 -5.56 -32.90
N ILE A 14 168.88 -4.47 -33.61
CA ILE A 14 167.87 -3.48 -34.02
C ILE A 14 166.84 -4.10 -34.99
N LYS A 15 167.26 -5.02 -35.86
CA LYS A 15 166.36 -5.73 -36.78
C LYS A 15 165.51 -6.79 -36.05
N ARG A 16 166.01 -7.37 -34.96
CA ARG A 16 165.23 -8.22 -34.04
C ARG A 16 164.20 -7.42 -33.26
N ASN A 17 164.59 -6.29 -32.67
CA ASN A 17 163.70 -5.49 -31.83
C ASN A 17 162.52 -4.88 -32.60
N LYS A 18 162.73 -4.41 -33.84
CA LYS A 18 161.62 -3.95 -34.70
C LYS A 18 160.66 -5.07 -35.09
N LYS A 19 161.16 -6.31 -35.22
CA LYS A 19 160.33 -7.50 -35.52
C LYS A 19 159.58 -7.99 -34.27
N GLN A 20 160.11 -7.74 -33.08
CA GLN A 20 159.46 -8.03 -31.79
C GLN A 20 158.30 -7.05 -31.54
N HIS A 21 158.54 -5.74 -31.67
CA HIS A 21 157.51 -4.73 -31.41
C HIS A 21 156.31 -4.78 -32.38
N ALA A 22 156.55 -5.13 -33.65
CA ALA A 22 155.49 -5.35 -34.62
C ALA A 22 154.61 -6.57 -34.25
N ARG A 23 155.20 -7.60 -33.64
CA ARG A 23 154.44 -8.77 -33.15
C ARG A 23 153.63 -8.45 -31.90
N ASP A 24 154.17 -7.64 -30.99
CA ASP A 24 153.48 -7.29 -29.75
C ASP A 24 152.27 -6.38 -29.99
N LEU A 25 152.37 -5.43 -30.92
CA LEU A 25 151.23 -4.59 -31.34
C LEU A 25 150.16 -5.41 -32.08
N GLU A 26 150.55 -6.41 -32.86
CA GLU A 26 149.60 -7.29 -33.54
C GLU A 26 148.91 -8.24 -32.55
N ASN A 27 149.62 -8.71 -31.52
CA ASN A 27 149.07 -9.52 -30.44
C ASN A 27 148.07 -8.73 -29.58
N LEU A 28 148.40 -7.49 -29.19
CA LEU A 28 147.50 -6.65 -28.41
C LEU A 28 146.22 -6.28 -29.18
N ARG A 29 146.34 -6.04 -30.49
CA ARG A 29 145.20 -5.80 -31.37
C ARG A 29 144.34 -7.06 -31.54
N ARG A 30 144.95 -8.25 -31.61
CA ARG A 30 144.23 -9.53 -31.59
C ARG A 30 143.53 -9.78 -30.26
N GLU A 31 144.14 -9.43 -29.12
CA GLU A 31 143.51 -9.57 -27.80
C GLU A 31 142.34 -8.61 -27.60
N GLN A 32 142.48 -7.33 -27.95
CA GLN A 32 141.36 -6.38 -27.90
C GLN A 32 140.22 -6.80 -28.83
N GLN A 33 140.54 -7.28 -30.04
CA GLN A 33 139.52 -7.77 -30.98
C GLN A 33 138.85 -9.06 -30.49
N LYS A 34 139.56 -9.89 -29.73
CA LYS A 34 139.02 -11.12 -29.14
C LYS A 34 138.14 -10.83 -27.91
N SER A 35 138.57 -9.91 -27.05
CA SER A 35 137.80 -9.45 -25.89
C SER A 35 136.54 -8.69 -26.32
N ALA A 36 136.64 -7.80 -27.31
CA ALA A 36 135.47 -7.11 -27.88
C ALA A 36 134.48 -8.10 -28.52
N LYS A 37 134.97 -9.13 -29.22
CA LYS A 37 134.12 -10.22 -29.73
C LYS A 37 133.45 -11.02 -28.61
N GLN A 38 134.14 -11.28 -27.51
CA GLN A 38 133.57 -12.01 -26.37
C GLN A 38 132.49 -11.19 -25.66
N HIS A 39 132.73 -9.90 -25.42
CA HIS A 39 131.71 -9.01 -24.85
C HIS A 39 130.52 -8.81 -25.79
N PHE A 40 130.76 -8.66 -27.09
CA PHE A 40 129.69 -8.55 -28.08
C PHE A 40 128.85 -9.83 -28.17
N ASN A 41 129.50 -10.99 -28.10
CA ASN A 41 128.80 -12.27 -28.09
C ASN A 41 128.00 -12.46 -26.80
N ALA A 42 128.56 -12.14 -25.62
CA ALA A 42 127.85 -12.23 -24.34
C ALA A 42 126.65 -11.26 -24.28
N LEU A 43 126.80 -10.05 -24.82
CA LEU A 43 125.74 -9.05 -24.87
C LEU A 43 124.65 -9.43 -25.89
N ASN A 44 125.03 -9.98 -27.04
CA ASN A 44 124.06 -10.57 -27.98
C ASN A 44 123.32 -11.76 -27.37
N GLN A 45 123.98 -12.56 -26.55
CA GLN A 45 123.36 -13.68 -25.85
C GLN A 45 122.37 -13.18 -24.79
N GLN A 46 122.73 -12.12 -24.06
CA GLN A 46 121.84 -11.48 -23.08
C GLN A 46 120.64 -10.79 -23.74
N VAL A 47 120.84 -10.10 -24.87
CA VAL A 47 119.75 -9.51 -25.67
C VAL A 47 118.85 -10.60 -26.27
N HIS A 48 119.44 -11.73 -26.70
CA HIS A 48 118.66 -12.87 -27.18
C HIS A 48 117.84 -13.51 -26.05
N ASP A 49 118.42 -13.73 -24.88
CA ASP A 49 117.71 -14.29 -23.71
C ASP A 49 116.60 -13.35 -23.21
N ILE A 50 116.84 -12.03 -23.23
CA ILE A 50 115.80 -11.02 -22.94
C ILE A 50 114.71 -11.08 -24.01
N GLY A 51 115.07 -11.18 -25.29
CA GLY A 51 114.12 -11.33 -26.40
C GLY A 51 113.26 -12.59 -26.27
N VAL A 52 113.87 -13.73 -25.92
CA VAL A 52 113.16 -15.01 -25.70
C VAL A 52 112.23 -14.94 -24.49
N ARG A 53 112.65 -14.27 -23.41
CA ARG A 53 111.78 -14.05 -22.24
C ARG A 53 110.61 -13.11 -22.55
N PHE A 54 110.84 -12.00 -23.24
CA PHE A 54 109.77 -11.09 -23.66
C PHE A 54 108.80 -11.78 -24.62
N ASP A 55 109.27 -12.59 -25.56
CA ASP A 55 108.40 -13.34 -26.48
C ASP A 55 107.60 -14.40 -25.73
N SER A 56 108.20 -15.04 -24.73
CA SER A 56 107.52 -15.96 -23.81
C SER A 56 106.45 -15.24 -22.98
N ASP A 57 106.78 -14.10 -22.38
CA ASP A 57 105.87 -13.30 -21.56
C ASP A 57 104.72 -12.73 -22.41
N LEU A 58 105.00 -12.30 -23.64
CA LEU A 58 103.98 -11.84 -24.59
C LEU A 58 103.04 -12.98 -25.00
N ARG A 59 103.56 -14.16 -25.34
CA ARG A 59 102.72 -15.33 -25.64
C ARG A 59 101.88 -15.76 -24.44
N GLN A 60 102.45 -15.68 -23.24
CA GLN A 60 101.75 -16.00 -22.01
C GLN A 60 100.64 -14.98 -21.71
N LEU A 61 100.90 -13.69 -21.94
CA LEU A 61 99.92 -12.61 -21.84
C LEU A 61 98.80 -12.76 -22.88
N GLU A 62 99.13 -13.01 -24.15
CA GLU A 62 98.14 -13.27 -25.22
C GLU A 62 97.25 -14.47 -24.89
N THR A 63 97.85 -15.54 -24.37
CA THR A 63 97.10 -16.73 -23.95
C THR A 63 96.20 -16.41 -22.76
N GLN A 64 96.66 -15.60 -21.81
CA GLN A 64 95.87 -15.19 -20.65
C GLN A 64 94.71 -14.27 -21.05
N VAL A 65 94.97 -13.26 -21.89
CA VAL A 65 93.95 -12.35 -22.42
C VAL A 65 92.92 -13.13 -23.25
N GLY A 66 93.35 -14.10 -24.06
CA GLY A 66 92.44 -14.97 -24.81
C GLY A 66 91.52 -15.78 -23.89
N LYS A 67 92.07 -16.36 -22.81
CA LYS A 67 91.28 -17.09 -21.80
C LYS A 67 90.31 -16.18 -21.04
N ASP A 68 90.77 -15.01 -20.62
CA ASP A 68 89.96 -14.03 -19.90
C ASP A 68 88.82 -13.51 -20.79
N PHE A 69 89.09 -13.29 -22.09
CA PHE A 69 88.08 -12.87 -23.06
C PHE A 69 87.05 -13.98 -23.35
N GLU A 70 87.48 -15.23 -23.49
CA GLU A 70 86.56 -16.36 -23.61
C GLU A 70 85.70 -16.53 -22.35
N GLN A 71 86.29 -16.37 -21.17
CA GLN A 71 85.57 -16.45 -19.91
C GLN A 71 84.56 -15.31 -19.77
N PHE A 72 84.96 -14.08 -20.10
CA PHE A 72 84.08 -12.93 -20.11
C PHE A 72 82.92 -13.10 -21.12
N ASN A 73 83.20 -13.56 -22.34
CA ASN A 73 82.16 -13.84 -23.33
C ASN A 73 81.20 -14.93 -22.82
N LYS A 74 81.70 -16.02 -22.23
CA LYS A 74 80.85 -17.06 -21.62
C LYS A 74 79.98 -16.49 -20.50
N GLU A 75 80.53 -15.62 -19.66
CA GLU A 75 79.80 -15.00 -18.56
C GLU A 75 78.73 -14.02 -19.07
N VAL A 76 79.05 -13.14 -20.02
CA VAL A 76 78.11 -12.20 -20.62
C VAL A 76 76.99 -12.94 -21.35
N THR A 77 77.32 -13.95 -22.15
CA THR A 77 76.33 -14.77 -22.86
C THR A 77 75.47 -15.57 -21.88
N GLY A 78 76.06 -16.09 -20.80
CA GLY A 78 75.37 -16.76 -19.72
C GLY A 78 74.38 -15.84 -19.00
N ARG A 79 74.80 -14.63 -18.61
CA ARG A 79 73.97 -13.61 -17.97
C ARG A 79 72.83 -13.16 -18.88
N LEU A 80 73.09 -12.88 -20.16
CA LEU A 80 72.07 -12.53 -21.15
C LEU A 80 71.04 -13.65 -21.36
N THR A 81 71.50 -14.91 -21.41
CA THR A 81 70.61 -16.06 -21.56
C THR A 81 69.76 -16.28 -20.31
N ALA A 82 70.35 -16.12 -19.12
CA ALA A 82 69.63 -16.17 -17.86
C ALA A 82 68.59 -15.06 -17.75
N GLN A 83 68.95 -13.82 -18.11
CA GLN A 83 68.05 -12.67 -18.12
C GLN A 83 66.91 -12.85 -19.13
N ARG A 84 67.19 -13.35 -20.33
CA ARG A 84 66.14 -13.69 -21.33
C ARG A 84 65.19 -14.77 -20.81
N LYS A 85 65.71 -15.83 -20.20
CA LYS A 85 64.89 -16.89 -19.59
C LYS A 85 64.04 -16.35 -18.44
N GLN A 86 64.60 -15.49 -17.60
CA GLN A 86 63.86 -14.87 -16.50
C GLN A 86 62.76 -13.95 -17.02
N PHE A 87 63.07 -13.10 -18.00
CA PHE A 87 62.09 -12.23 -18.64
C PHE A 87 60.97 -13.02 -19.33
N GLN A 88 61.30 -14.09 -20.06
CA GLN A 88 60.29 -14.99 -20.65
C GLN A 88 59.39 -15.61 -19.58
N LYS A 89 59.95 -16.10 -18.48
CA LYS A 89 59.17 -16.65 -17.36
C LYS A 89 58.26 -15.61 -16.72
N GLU A 90 58.73 -14.39 -16.51
CA GLU A 90 57.91 -13.29 -15.96
C GLU A 90 56.79 -12.89 -16.93
N MET A 91 57.07 -12.82 -18.23
CA MET A 91 56.05 -12.54 -19.26
C MET A 91 55.00 -13.65 -19.33
N GLU A 92 55.40 -14.91 -19.24
CA GLU A 92 54.47 -16.04 -19.22
C GLU A 92 53.63 -16.06 -17.95
N LYS A 93 54.22 -15.74 -16.79
CA LYS A 93 53.49 -15.55 -15.53
C LYS A 93 52.46 -14.42 -15.64
N ASN A 94 52.86 -13.26 -16.16
CA ASN A 94 51.95 -12.13 -16.35
C ASN A 94 50.82 -12.46 -17.32
N ARG A 95 51.12 -13.17 -18.42
CA ARG A 95 50.11 -13.62 -19.38
C ARG A 95 49.08 -14.55 -18.72
N ASN A 96 49.53 -15.50 -17.90
CA ASN A 96 48.63 -16.41 -17.21
C ASN A 96 47.76 -15.70 -16.17
N VAL A 97 48.31 -14.73 -15.43
CA VAL A 97 47.54 -13.91 -14.48
C VAL A 97 46.48 -13.09 -15.21
N LEU A 98 46.85 -12.42 -16.30
CA LEU A 98 45.90 -11.63 -17.11
C LEU A 98 44.81 -12.50 -17.72
N GLN A 99 45.15 -13.68 -18.25
CA GLN A 99 44.16 -14.61 -18.78
C GLN A 99 43.19 -15.05 -17.69
N GLY A 100 43.67 -15.40 -16.49
CA GLY A 100 42.82 -15.73 -15.35
C GLY A 100 41.88 -14.60 -14.96
N GLN A 101 42.36 -13.35 -14.94
CA GLN A 101 41.54 -12.17 -14.67
C GLN A 101 40.47 -11.93 -15.74
N ILE A 102 40.79 -12.17 -17.02
CA ILE A 102 39.83 -12.06 -18.13
C ILE A 102 38.77 -13.15 -18.02
N ASP A 103 39.15 -14.39 -17.72
CA ASP A 103 38.21 -15.51 -17.59
C ASP A 103 37.26 -15.26 -16.39
N GLU A 104 37.78 -14.76 -15.27
CA GLU A 104 36.97 -14.37 -14.10
C GLU A 104 35.99 -13.24 -14.42
N LEU A 105 36.44 -12.19 -15.11
CA LEU A 105 35.57 -11.09 -15.57
C LEU A 105 34.49 -11.59 -16.52
N THR A 106 34.85 -12.48 -17.46
CA THR A 106 33.91 -13.05 -18.44
C THR A 106 32.83 -13.87 -17.74
N ASN A 107 33.22 -14.72 -16.79
CA ASN A 107 32.27 -15.52 -16.01
C ASN A 107 31.35 -14.65 -15.14
N ARG A 108 31.88 -13.58 -14.53
CA ARG A 108 31.08 -12.63 -13.76
C ARG A 108 30.04 -11.92 -14.63
N ILE A 109 30.45 -11.45 -15.80
CA ILE A 109 29.56 -10.78 -16.76
C ILE A 109 28.46 -11.76 -17.21
N ALA A 110 28.83 -13.00 -17.60
CA ALA A 110 27.86 -14.02 -17.99
C ALA A 110 26.83 -14.31 -16.88
N GLY A 111 27.27 -14.47 -15.63
CA GLY A 111 26.38 -14.67 -14.49
C GLY A 111 25.42 -13.48 -14.26
N GLN A 112 25.85 -12.24 -14.54
CA GLN A 112 24.99 -11.07 -14.45
C GLN A 112 23.92 -11.03 -15.56
N TYR A 113 24.24 -11.47 -16.78
CA TYR A 113 23.25 -11.61 -17.85
C TYR A 113 22.17 -12.61 -17.48
N ASP A 114 22.57 -13.80 -17.00
CA ASP A 114 21.64 -14.85 -16.61
C ASP A 114 20.74 -14.38 -15.46
N ALA A 115 21.32 -13.76 -14.44
CA ALA A 115 20.57 -13.20 -13.32
C ALA A 115 19.58 -12.12 -13.79
N ALA A 116 20.03 -11.16 -14.60
CA ALA A 116 19.15 -10.10 -15.13
C ALA A 116 18.00 -10.69 -15.96
N GLY A 117 18.28 -11.69 -16.80
CA GLY A 117 17.26 -12.38 -17.59
C GLY A 117 16.22 -13.10 -16.73
N GLN A 118 16.66 -13.79 -15.67
CA GLN A 118 15.77 -14.45 -14.72
C GLN A 118 14.87 -13.46 -13.99
N TRP A 119 15.40 -12.32 -13.55
CA TRP A 119 14.62 -11.29 -12.87
C TRP A 119 13.60 -10.63 -13.81
N ILE A 120 13.99 -10.34 -15.06
CA ILE A 120 13.05 -9.82 -16.05
C ILE A 120 11.91 -10.82 -16.27
N GLN A 121 12.23 -12.10 -16.47
CA GLN A 121 11.22 -13.14 -16.64
C GLN A 121 10.30 -13.25 -15.42
N ALA A 122 10.85 -13.20 -14.20
CA ALA A 122 10.06 -13.26 -12.98
C ALA A 122 9.06 -12.09 -12.86
N VAL A 123 9.44 -10.89 -13.29
CA VAL A 123 8.50 -9.75 -13.35
C VAL A 123 7.41 -9.99 -14.38
N GLU A 124 7.75 -10.50 -15.57
CA GLU A 124 6.76 -10.81 -16.61
C GLU A 124 5.75 -11.88 -16.17
N ASP A 125 6.24 -12.97 -15.57
CA ASP A 125 5.41 -14.07 -15.10
C ASP A 125 4.42 -13.59 -14.01
N GLU A 126 4.89 -12.80 -13.06
CA GLU A 126 4.06 -12.21 -11.99
C GLU A 126 3.06 -11.19 -12.55
N MET A 127 3.46 -10.35 -13.51
CA MET A 127 2.54 -9.42 -14.18
C MET A 127 1.40 -10.16 -14.88
N ASP A 128 1.72 -11.25 -15.58
CA ASP A 128 0.73 -12.08 -16.25
C ASP A 128 -0.16 -12.84 -15.25
N GLU A 129 0.39 -13.26 -14.10
CA GLU A 129 -0.41 -13.81 -13.01
C GLU A 129 -1.38 -12.76 -12.44
N MET A 130 -0.92 -11.53 -12.19
CA MET A 130 -1.79 -10.44 -11.73
C MET A 130 -2.92 -10.15 -12.71
N ARG A 131 -2.64 -10.15 -14.03
CA ARG A 131 -3.67 -9.97 -15.07
C ARG A 131 -4.69 -11.10 -15.09
N ARG A 132 -4.29 -12.34 -14.81
CA ARG A 132 -5.19 -13.51 -14.81
C ARG A 132 -6.03 -13.62 -13.54
N ASN A 133 -5.43 -13.30 -12.40
CA ASN A 133 -6.04 -13.55 -11.09
C ASN A 133 -6.76 -12.32 -10.51
N ASN A 134 -6.52 -11.13 -11.07
CA ASN A 134 -6.89 -9.89 -10.41
C ASN A 134 -7.45 -8.86 -11.40
N ASP A 135 -8.66 -9.12 -11.89
CA ASP A 135 -9.42 -8.26 -12.82
C ASP A 135 -9.61 -6.81 -12.33
N ARG A 136 -9.32 -6.54 -11.05
CA ARG A 136 -9.53 -5.25 -10.40
C ARG A 136 -8.27 -4.39 -10.23
N VAL A 137 -7.11 -4.81 -10.76
CA VAL A 137 -5.89 -3.97 -10.74
C VAL A 137 -6.17 -2.62 -11.38
N ASP A 138 -6.74 -2.60 -12.59
CA ASP A 138 -7.08 -1.36 -13.30
C ASP A 138 -8.23 -0.58 -12.63
N PHE A 139 -9.08 -1.26 -11.86
CA PHE A 139 -10.17 -0.62 -11.12
C PHE A 139 -9.66 0.17 -9.91
N PHE A 140 -8.73 -0.39 -9.14
CA PHE A 140 -8.20 0.26 -7.94
C PHE A 140 -6.98 1.16 -8.21
N PHE A 141 -6.13 0.76 -9.14
CA PHE A 141 -4.83 1.39 -9.43
C PHE A 141 -4.65 1.56 -10.95
N PRO A 142 -5.46 2.44 -11.57
CA PRO A 142 -5.49 2.58 -13.02
C PRO A 142 -4.13 3.00 -13.58
N GLY A 143 -3.55 2.16 -14.43
CA GLY A 143 -2.31 2.46 -15.15
C GLY A 143 -1.01 2.13 -14.42
N GLU A 144 -1.04 1.77 -13.14
CA GLU A 144 0.17 1.41 -12.37
C GLU A 144 0.88 0.19 -12.96
N LEU A 145 0.13 -0.87 -13.30
CA LEU A 145 0.70 -2.07 -13.92
C LEU A 145 1.33 -1.76 -15.30
N ARG A 146 0.73 -0.83 -16.06
CA ARG A 146 1.28 -0.38 -17.34
C ARG A 146 2.55 0.44 -17.14
N GLN A 147 2.65 1.23 -16.08
CA GLN A 147 3.86 1.98 -15.75
C GLN A 147 5.03 1.04 -15.41
N ILE A 148 4.76 -0.02 -14.61
CA ILE A 148 5.74 -1.07 -14.32
C ILE A 148 6.18 -1.77 -15.62
N GLU A 149 5.24 -2.09 -16.51
CA GLU A 149 5.53 -2.68 -17.82
C GLU A 149 6.47 -1.82 -18.67
N GLN A 150 6.18 -0.52 -18.77
CA GLN A 150 6.99 0.43 -19.53
C GLN A 150 8.41 0.53 -18.95
N ASN A 151 8.54 0.55 -17.63
CA ASN A 151 9.83 0.60 -16.97
C ASN A 151 10.60 -0.74 -17.06
N LEU A 152 9.91 -1.87 -17.13
CA LEU A 152 10.53 -3.17 -17.42
C LEU A 152 11.16 -3.20 -18.82
N GLN A 153 10.58 -2.50 -19.80
CA GLN A 153 11.20 -2.36 -21.13
C GLN A 153 12.57 -1.67 -21.06
N LEU A 154 12.80 -0.79 -20.06
CA LEU A 154 14.13 -0.20 -19.84
C LEU A 154 15.13 -1.25 -19.35
N ALA A 155 14.74 -2.17 -18.47
CA ALA A 155 15.60 -3.28 -18.05
C ALA A 155 15.98 -4.17 -19.24
N LYS A 156 15.02 -4.50 -20.11
CA LYS A 156 15.26 -5.25 -21.36
C LYS A 156 16.20 -4.50 -22.32
N LYS A 157 16.02 -3.18 -22.44
CA LYS A 157 16.90 -2.31 -23.23
C LYS A 157 18.33 -2.29 -22.66
N ASN A 158 18.48 -2.19 -21.34
CA ASN A 158 19.79 -2.23 -20.69
C ASN A 158 20.49 -3.57 -20.92
N LEU A 159 19.75 -4.68 -20.84
CA LEU A 159 20.29 -6.02 -21.09
C LEU A 159 20.77 -6.18 -22.54
N SER A 160 19.96 -5.74 -23.51
CA SER A 160 20.34 -5.76 -24.94
C SER A 160 21.43 -4.75 -25.31
N SER A 161 21.65 -3.72 -24.50
CA SER A 161 22.73 -2.71 -24.66
C SER A 161 24.01 -3.09 -23.91
N ASN A 162 24.20 -4.36 -23.58
CA ASN A 162 25.33 -4.89 -22.84
C ASN A 162 25.59 -4.25 -21.45
N SER A 163 24.52 -3.88 -20.74
CA SER A 163 24.59 -3.31 -19.38
C SER A 163 23.82 -4.19 -18.38
N PRO A 164 24.30 -5.43 -18.11
CA PRO A 164 23.56 -6.41 -17.31
C PRO A 164 23.39 -5.99 -15.85
N GLU A 165 24.32 -5.24 -15.23
CA GLU A 165 24.12 -4.75 -13.86
C GLU A 165 22.99 -3.73 -13.75
N ALA A 166 22.88 -2.82 -14.73
CA ALA A 166 21.79 -1.85 -14.78
C ALA A 166 20.45 -2.57 -15.05
N ALA A 167 20.44 -3.57 -15.94
CA ALA A 167 19.26 -4.38 -16.19
C ALA A 167 18.81 -5.14 -14.93
N LEU A 168 19.74 -5.78 -14.22
CA LEU A 168 19.48 -6.50 -12.98
C LEU A 168 18.87 -5.57 -11.91
N ALA A 169 19.50 -4.43 -11.66
CA ALA A 169 19.03 -3.47 -10.66
C ALA A 169 17.61 -2.95 -11.00
N THR A 170 17.37 -2.57 -12.26
CA THR A 170 16.04 -2.12 -12.69
C THR A 170 15.00 -3.23 -12.57
N ALA A 171 15.32 -4.47 -12.97
CA ALA A 171 14.38 -5.59 -12.87
C ALA A 171 14.02 -5.94 -11.42
N GLN A 172 15.00 -5.92 -10.51
CA GLN A 172 14.77 -6.13 -9.07
C GLN A 172 13.87 -5.05 -8.47
N GLU A 173 14.10 -3.78 -8.82
CA GLU A 173 13.26 -2.67 -8.38
C GLU A 173 11.82 -2.83 -8.89
N ARG A 174 11.63 -3.16 -10.18
CA ARG A 174 10.30 -3.41 -10.74
C ARG A 174 9.59 -4.60 -10.10
N PHE A 175 10.34 -5.65 -9.74
CA PHE A 175 9.76 -6.77 -9.02
C PHE A 175 9.22 -6.34 -7.65
N LEU A 176 9.96 -5.51 -6.90
CA LEU A 176 9.50 -5.01 -5.61
C LEU A 176 8.25 -4.13 -5.74
N GLU A 177 8.23 -3.20 -6.72
CA GLU A 177 7.04 -2.38 -7.01
C GLU A 177 5.83 -3.24 -7.38
N LEU A 178 6.04 -4.31 -8.14
CA LEU A 178 4.98 -5.23 -8.54
C LEU A 178 4.41 -6.00 -7.34
N GLN A 179 5.27 -6.46 -6.42
CA GLN A 179 4.84 -7.09 -5.18
C GLN A 179 4.04 -6.12 -4.30
N GLU A 180 4.49 -4.87 -4.17
CA GLU A 180 3.75 -3.84 -3.43
C GLU A 180 2.38 -3.56 -4.08
N LEU A 181 2.33 -3.42 -5.42
CA LEU A 181 1.08 -3.24 -6.15
C LEU A 181 0.14 -4.43 -5.91
N ARG A 182 0.65 -5.65 -5.96
CA ARG A 182 -0.14 -6.86 -5.69
C ARG A 182 -0.72 -6.86 -4.28
N GLU A 183 0.09 -6.62 -3.26
CA GLU A 183 -0.36 -6.56 -1.87
C GLU A 183 -1.46 -5.51 -1.68
N ASN A 184 -1.29 -4.33 -2.30
CA ASN A 184 -2.26 -3.25 -2.26
C ASN A 184 -3.58 -3.63 -2.95
N VAL A 185 -3.52 -4.25 -4.14
CA VAL A 185 -4.71 -4.70 -4.86
C VAL A 185 -5.43 -5.80 -4.07
N GLU A 186 -4.70 -6.75 -3.48
CA GLU A 186 -5.28 -7.78 -2.62
C GLU A 186 -5.96 -7.17 -1.38
N ALA A 187 -5.32 -6.19 -0.74
CA ALA A 187 -5.90 -5.50 0.41
C ALA A 187 -7.19 -4.76 0.04
N MET A 188 -7.19 -4.00 -1.07
CA MET A 188 -8.38 -3.28 -1.55
C MET A 188 -9.48 -4.25 -1.99
N THR A 189 -9.12 -5.36 -2.61
CA THR A 189 -10.05 -6.42 -3.01
C THR A 189 -10.71 -7.06 -1.79
N ARG A 190 -9.94 -7.39 -0.74
CA ARG A 190 -10.47 -7.94 0.51
C ARG A 190 -11.42 -6.96 1.18
N GLU A 191 -11.03 -5.69 1.28
CA GLU A 191 -11.87 -4.63 1.84
C GLU A 191 -13.18 -4.44 1.06
N TRP A 192 -13.09 -4.43 -0.27
CA TRP A 192 -14.25 -4.35 -1.15
C TRP A 192 -15.21 -5.53 -0.93
N HIS A 193 -14.72 -6.76 -0.92
CA HIS A 193 -15.55 -7.95 -0.67
C HIS A 193 -16.18 -7.95 0.72
N TYR A 194 -15.41 -7.56 1.74
CA TYR A 194 -15.91 -7.42 3.11
C TYR A 194 -17.10 -6.46 3.15
N ARG A 195 -16.94 -5.25 2.60
CA ARG A 195 -18.00 -4.24 2.58
C ARG A 195 -19.19 -4.66 1.74
N LEU A 196 -18.95 -5.23 0.56
CA LEU A 196 -20.02 -5.76 -0.29
C LEU A 196 -20.87 -6.77 0.47
N THR A 197 -20.22 -7.68 1.21
CA THR A 197 -20.90 -8.70 2.03
C THR A 197 -21.70 -8.05 3.16
N VAL A 198 -21.09 -7.13 3.91
CA VAL A 198 -21.76 -6.42 5.01
C VAL A 198 -22.99 -5.65 4.51
N VAL A 199 -22.86 -4.88 3.44
CA VAL A 199 -23.98 -4.10 2.87
C VAL A 199 -25.07 -5.03 2.33
N SER A 200 -24.70 -6.12 1.65
CA SER A 200 -25.65 -7.15 1.19
C SER A 200 -26.45 -7.73 2.36
N ASP A 201 -25.78 -8.11 3.44
CA ASP A 201 -26.43 -8.72 4.60
C ASP A 201 -27.31 -7.72 5.37
N LEU A 202 -26.87 -6.47 5.48
CA LEU A 202 -27.68 -5.39 6.04
C LEU A 202 -28.94 -5.13 5.21
N LEU A 203 -28.83 -5.08 3.88
CA LEU A 203 -30.00 -4.91 3.00
C LEU A 203 -30.95 -6.10 3.08
N LYS A 204 -30.43 -7.35 3.15
CA LYS A 204 -31.26 -8.54 3.36
C LYS A 204 -32.00 -8.48 4.69
N ARG A 205 -31.31 -8.11 5.77
CA ARG A 205 -31.91 -7.94 7.09
C ARG A 205 -32.97 -6.84 7.09
N GLN A 206 -32.69 -5.71 6.45
CA GLN A 206 -33.65 -4.62 6.33
C GLN A 206 -34.89 -5.05 5.54
N GLN A 207 -34.69 -5.77 4.43
CA GLN A 207 -35.79 -6.33 3.63
C GLN A 207 -36.63 -7.30 4.47
N GLN A 208 -36.01 -8.16 5.27
CA GLN A 208 -36.71 -9.06 6.18
C GLN A 208 -37.54 -8.30 7.21
N ILE A 209 -37.00 -7.25 7.83
CA ILE A 209 -37.77 -6.40 8.77
C ILE A 209 -38.98 -5.77 8.08
N LEU A 210 -38.80 -5.31 6.84
CA LEU A 210 -39.93 -4.81 6.07
C LEU A 210 -40.94 -5.95 5.84
N ASP A 211 -40.54 -7.08 5.27
CA ASP A 211 -41.47 -8.17 4.96
C ASP A 211 -42.23 -8.69 6.19
N ASP A 212 -41.56 -8.79 7.35
CA ASP A 212 -42.17 -9.23 8.62
C ASP A 212 -43.14 -8.21 9.21
N ASN A 213 -42.99 -6.92 8.89
CA ASN A 213 -43.83 -5.83 9.42
C ASN A 213 -44.67 -5.15 8.33
N ARG A 214 -45.00 -5.88 7.25
CA ARG A 214 -45.89 -5.39 6.19
C ARG A 214 -47.29 -5.07 6.70
N SER A 215 -47.74 -5.83 7.71
CA SER A 215 -48.98 -5.58 8.44
C SER A 215 -48.69 -5.36 9.92
N ILE A 216 -49.38 -4.39 10.50
CA ILE A 216 -49.40 -4.12 11.93
C ILE A 216 -50.52 -4.96 12.54
N GLU A 217 -50.22 -5.62 13.65
CA GLU A 217 -51.24 -6.32 14.44
C GLU A 217 -51.79 -5.34 15.47
N VAL A 218 -53.02 -4.90 15.26
CA VAL A 218 -53.74 -4.09 16.25
C VAL A 218 -54.76 -4.99 16.93
N GLU A 219 -54.68 -5.08 18.25
CA GLU A 219 -55.64 -5.83 19.05
C GLU A 219 -57.02 -5.20 18.86
N SER A 220 -57.96 -5.96 18.30
CA SER A 220 -59.33 -5.49 18.13
C SER A 220 -59.96 -5.36 19.51
N ILE A 221 -59.98 -4.15 20.06
CA ILE A 221 -60.66 -3.89 21.32
C ILE A 221 -62.17 -4.07 21.10
N SER A 222 -62.75 -4.99 21.88
CA SER A 222 -64.16 -5.40 21.84
C SER A 222 -65.11 -4.20 21.69
N TYR A 223 -65.89 -4.21 20.61
CA TYR A 223 -67.02 -3.34 20.42
C TYR A 223 -68.28 -4.02 20.96
N LEU A 224 -69.07 -3.32 21.80
CA LEU A 224 -70.38 -3.77 22.30
C LEU A 224 -70.41 -5.05 23.16
N GLY A 225 -69.30 -5.45 23.78
CA GLY A 225 -69.27 -6.67 24.61
C GLY A 225 -69.32 -7.98 23.79
N ILE A 226 -69.12 -7.87 22.48
CA ILE A 226 -68.80 -9.01 21.63
C ILE A 226 -67.29 -9.16 21.69
N ASP A 227 -66.84 -10.26 22.28
CA ASP A 227 -65.43 -10.62 22.34
C ASP A 227 -64.96 -11.02 20.93
N LEU A 228 -64.55 -10.02 20.15
CA LEU A 228 -63.79 -10.22 18.92
C LEU A 228 -62.35 -10.51 19.34
N SER A 229 -62.11 -11.67 19.93
CA SER A 229 -60.77 -12.15 20.26
C SER A 229 -60.01 -12.43 18.96
N GLY A 230 -59.39 -11.39 18.40
CA GLY A 230 -58.65 -11.42 17.16
C GLY A 230 -57.80 -10.17 16.96
N TYR A 231 -56.69 -10.31 16.24
CA TYR A 231 -55.89 -9.19 15.76
C TYR A 231 -56.39 -8.79 14.38
N ASP A 232 -56.64 -7.49 14.18
CA ASP A 232 -56.88 -6.94 12.85
C ASP A 232 -55.52 -6.60 12.23
N HIS A 233 -55.29 -7.11 11.03
CA HIS A 233 -54.08 -6.82 10.25
C HIS A 233 -54.28 -5.54 9.45
N GLN A 234 -53.56 -4.49 9.83
CA GLN A 234 -53.59 -3.18 9.19
C GLN A 234 -52.35 -2.97 8.32
N GLU A 235 -52.50 -2.39 7.13
CA GLU A 235 -51.36 -2.20 6.21
C GLU A 235 -50.42 -1.09 6.71
N THR A 236 -49.14 -1.42 6.93
CA THR A 236 -48.15 -0.47 7.46
C THR A 236 -47.91 0.71 6.53
N ASP A 237 -47.97 0.51 5.21
CA ASP A 237 -47.75 1.59 4.24
C ASP A 237 -48.83 2.67 4.28
N TYR A 238 -50.08 2.25 4.47
CA TYR A 238 -51.21 3.16 4.63
C TYR A 238 -51.03 4.08 5.85
N TRP A 239 -50.70 3.48 7.00
CA TRP A 239 -50.53 4.19 8.27
C TRP A 239 -49.19 4.92 8.41
N SER A 240 -48.24 4.68 7.50
CA SER A 240 -46.98 5.43 7.40
C SER A 240 -46.98 6.48 6.28
N ASN A 241 -48.13 6.75 5.65
CA ASN A 241 -48.27 7.70 4.55
C ASN A 241 -47.31 7.43 3.38
N GLY A 242 -47.09 6.16 3.01
CA GLY A 242 -46.23 5.79 1.87
C GLY A 242 -44.72 5.79 2.16
N GLN A 243 -44.31 6.14 3.39
CA GLN A 243 -42.88 6.13 3.78
C GLN A 243 -42.29 4.72 3.74
N TRP A 244 -43.12 3.71 3.99
CA TRP A 244 -42.74 2.32 3.93
C TRP A 244 -42.41 1.86 2.50
N SER A 245 -43.29 2.14 1.53
CA SER A 245 -43.05 1.92 0.10
C SER A 245 -41.81 2.68 -0.40
N THR A 246 -41.57 3.87 0.14
CA THR A 246 -40.37 4.67 -0.16
C THR A 246 -39.10 3.92 0.26
N LEU A 247 -39.05 3.42 1.51
CA LEU A 247 -37.92 2.62 2.01
C LEU A 247 -37.73 1.32 1.21
N GLN A 248 -38.82 0.64 0.85
CA GLN A 248 -38.75 -0.59 0.05
C GLN A 248 -38.13 -0.32 -1.35
N ASN A 249 -38.49 0.81 -1.96
CA ASN A 249 -37.91 1.22 -3.25
C ASN A 249 -36.43 1.59 -3.13
N GLU A 250 -36.02 2.24 -2.03
CA GLU A 250 -34.60 2.51 -1.75
C GLU A 250 -33.78 1.22 -1.63
N ILE A 251 -34.30 0.21 -0.91
CA ILE A 251 -33.64 -1.11 -0.79
C ILE A 251 -33.47 -1.76 -2.16
N LYS A 252 -34.54 -1.83 -2.97
CA LYS A 252 -34.47 -2.40 -4.33
C LYS A 252 -33.46 -1.68 -5.21
N LYS A 253 -33.39 -0.35 -5.12
CA LYS A 253 -32.41 0.47 -5.84
C LYS A 253 -30.99 0.13 -5.39
N ASN A 254 -30.74 0.00 -4.09
CA ASN A 254 -29.42 -0.34 -3.56
C ASN A 254 -29.00 -1.79 -3.88
N GLN A 255 -29.93 -2.75 -3.81
CA GLN A 255 -29.69 -4.12 -4.28
C GLN A 255 -29.31 -4.16 -5.76
N SER A 256 -30.01 -3.39 -6.59
CA SER A 256 -29.69 -3.30 -8.03
C SER A 256 -28.30 -2.69 -8.27
N LYS A 257 -27.88 -1.73 -7.45
CA LYS A 257 -26.52 -1.16 -7.52
C LYS A 257 -25.44 -2.16 -7.09
N LEU A 258 -25.68 -2.98 -6.08
CA LEU A 258 -24.73 -4.01 -5.62
C LEU A 258 -24.51 -5.12 -6.65
N ASN A 259 -25.55 -5.42 -7.45
CA ASN A 259 -25.42 -6.38 -8.55
C ASN A 259 -24.53 -5.84 -9.69
N ASN A 260 -24.16 -4.56 -9.66
CA ASN A 260 -23.24 -3.95 -10.60
C ASN A 260 -21.80 -4.06 -10.05
N ASN A 261 -20.91 -4.72 -10.78
CA ASN A 261 -19.57 -5.10 -10.30
C ASN A 261 -18.58 -3.93 -10.08
N ASP A 262 -18.95 -2.71 -10.49
CA ASP A 262 -18.08 -1.54 -10.52
C ASP A 262 -18.29 -0.56 -9.36
N ILE A 263 -18.97 -0.99 -8.29
CA ILE A 263 -19.18 -0.12 -7.12
C ILE A 263 -17.87 0.15 -6.38
N SER A 264 -17.59 1.42 -6.09
CA SER A 264 -16.38 1.81 -5.38
C SER A 264 -16.46 1.49 -3.87
N ILE A 265 -15.30 1.40 -3.20
CA ILE A 265 -15.24 1.22 -1.74
C ILE A 265 -15.90 2.40 -1.01
N ASP A 266 -15.75 3.63 -1.51
CA ASP A 266 -16.35 4.83 -0.91
C ASP A 266 -17.88 4.81 -1.04
N ASP A 267 -18.39 4.38 -2.19
CA ASP A 267 -19.83 4.20 -2.38
C ASP A 267 -20.38 3.09 -1.47
N LEU A 268 -19.64 2.00 -1.29
CA LEU A 268 -20.02 0.94 -0.34
C LEU A 268 -20.04 1.45 1.10
N LYS A 269 -19.10 2.30 1.52
CA LYS A 269 -19.09 2.93 2.85
C LYS A 269 -20.32 3.80 3.06
N LYS A 270 -20.59 4.72 2.13
CA LYS A 270 -21.78 5.59 2.17
C LYS A 270 -23.07 4.78 2.16
N MET A 271 -23.12 3.71 1.38
CA MET A 271 -24.27 2.81 1.34
C MET A 271 -24.44 2.08 2.67
N GLN A 272 -23.36 1.59 3.28
CA GLN A 272 -23.39 0.95 4.58
C GLN A 272 -23.99 1.87 5.65
N GLU A 273 -23.46 3.09 5.79
CA GLU A 273 -23.95 4.09 6.75
C GLU A 273 -25.44 4.37 6.54
N ARG A 274 -25.84 4.57 5.27
CA ARG A 274 -27.23 4.86 4.94
C ARG A 274 -28.17 3.68 5.23
N VAL A 275 -27.74 2.46 4.99
CA VAL A 275 -28.54 1.26 5.27
C VAL A 275 -28.66 1.05 6.78
N GLU A 276 -27.61 1.30 7.56
CA GLU A 276 -27.66 1.25 9.03
C GLU A 276 -28.64 2.29 9.61
N GLU A 277 -28.60 3.54 9.11
CA GLU A 277 -29.59 4.57 9.46
C GLU A 277 -31.02 4.12 9.10
N ASN A 278 -31.21 3.65 7.86
CA ASN A 278 -32.51 3.24 7.38
C ASN A 278 -33.06 2.02 8.16
N LEU A 279 -32.19 1.12 8.65
CA LEU A 279 -32.58 0.00 9.51
C LEU A 279 -33.23 0.48 10.81
N GLN A 280 -32.67 1.52 11.44
CA GLN A 280 -33.26 2.12 12.63
C GLN A 280 -34.58 2.82 12.30
N GLN A 281 -34.64 3.53 11.16
CA GLN A 281 -35.86 4.19 10.69
C GLN A 281 -36.98 3.18 10.40
N SER A 282 -36.68 2.02 9.83
CA SER A 282 -37.67 0.96 9.56
C SER A 282 -38.41 0.54 10.84
N LEU A 283 -37.69 0.31 11.94
CA LEU A 283 -38.31 -0.07 13.22
C LEU A 283 -39.14 1.06 13.83
N LEU A 284 -38.63 2.29 13.79
CA LEU A 284 -39.36 3.47 14.28
C LEU A 284 -40.63 3.71 13.47
N LEU A 285 -40.59 3.45 12.16
CA LEU A 285 -41.72 3.66 11.26
C LEU A 285 -42.88 2.72 11.59
N VAL A 286 -42.60 1.44 11.86
CA VAL A 286 -43.62 0.46 12.29
C VAL A 286 -44.28 0.93 13.58
N GLY A 287 -43.49 1.35 14.58
CA GLY A 287 -44.03 1.86 15.84
C GLY A 287 -44.89 3.12 15.67
N LYS A 288 -44.47 4.06 14.82
CA LYS A 288 -45.25 5.27 14.50
C LYS A 288 -46.56 4.95 13.79
N ALA A 289 -46.51 4.08 12.79
CA ALA A 289 -47.69 3.64 12.05
C ALA A 289 -48.69 2.93 12.98
N ALA A 290 -48.20 2.10 13.91
CA ALA A 290 -49.03 1.44 14.91
C ALA A 290 -49.70 2.44 15.87
N ARG A 291 -48.95 3.43 16.38
CA ARG A 291 -49.49 4.48 17.26
C ARG A 291 -50.53 5.34 16.54
N LEU A 292 -50.30 5.70 15.28
CA LEU A 292 -51.25 6.48 14.51
C LEU A 292 -52.54 5.69 14.25
N CYS A 293 -52.43 4.42 13.84
CA CYS A 293 -53.57 3.52 13.68
C CYS A 293 -54.41 3.46 14.95
N PHE A 294 -53.76 3.21 16.08
CA PHE A 294 -54.39 3.14 17.39
C PHE A 294 -55.06 4.47 17.81
N ALA A 295 -54.38 5.60 17.60
CA ALA A 295 -54.93 6.92 17.90
C ALA A 295 -56.20 7.23 17.08
N CYS A 296 -56.23 6.80 15.80
CA CYS A 296 -57.39 6.96 14.93
C CYS A 296 -58.56 6.04 15.34
N GLU A 297 -58.27 4.81 15.74
CA GLU A 297 -59.28 3.90 16.30
C GLU A 297 -59.89 4.45 17.60
N ILE A 298 -59.05 4.94 18.53
CA ILE A 298 -59.52 5.61 19.74
C ILE A 298 -60.36 6.83 19.38
N SER A 299 -59.93 7.64 18.41
CA SER A 299 -60.69 8.82 17.97
C SER A 299 -62.09 8.44 17.51
N SER A 300 -62.20 7.43 16.65
CA SER A 300 -63.50 6.91 16.21
C SER A 300 -64.36 6.45 17.39
N ARG A 301 -63.81 5.69 18.36
CA ARG A 301 -64.58 5.22 19.53
C ARG A 301 -65.00 6.35 20.46
N LEU A 302 -64.09 7.28 20.77
CA LEU A 302 -64.39 8.46 21.59
C LEU A 302 -65.51 9.26 20.96
N GLN A 303 -65.51 9.42 19.64
CA GLN A 303 -66.58 10.11 18.93
C GLN A 303 -67.95 9.45 19.17
N HIS A 304 -68.04 8.13 19.02
CA HIS A 304 -69.28 7.38 19.24
C HIS A 304 -69.75 7.52 20.69
N ALA A 305 -68.85 7.37 21.66
CA ALA A 305 -69.22 7.46 23.07
C ALA A 305 -69.62 8.87 23.50
N ILE A 306 -68.97 9.91 22.95
CA ILE A 306 -69.37 11.30 23.13
C ILE A 306 -70.76 11.51 22.54
N TYR A 307 -71.02 10.99 21.33
CA TYR A 307 -72.34 11.08 20.72
C TYR A 307 -73.41 10.40 21.58
N ASP A 308 -73.19 9.17 22.04
CA ASP A 308 -74.15 8.44 22.89
C ASP A 308 -74.45 9.19 24.20
N GLU A 309 -73.41 9.70 24.86
CA GLU A 309 -73.56 10.48 26.09
C GLU A 309 -74.33 11.79 25.87
N MET A 310 -74.12 12.46 24.73
CA MET A 310 -74.82 13.70 24.40
C MET A 310 -76.25 13.46 23.89
N LYS A 311 -76.48 12.37 23.16
CA LYS A 311 -77.80 11.93 22.71
C LYS A 311 -78.72 11.68 23.91
N ASN A 312 -78.20 11.07 24.98
CA ASN A 312 -78.93 10.89 26.25
C ASN A 312 -79.34 12.23 26.90
N LYS A 313 -78.75 13.36 26.50
CA LYS A 313 -79.09 14.71 26.96
C LYS A 313 -79.95 15.49 25.97
N GLY A 314 -80.41 14.85 24.90
CA GLY A 314 -81.26 15.47 23.88
C GLY A 314 -80.51 16.19 22.76
N PHE A 315 -79.21 15.93 22.58
CA PHE A 315 -78.48 16.42 21.41
C PHE A 315 -78.72 15.51 20.19
N GLU A 316 -78.78 16.10 19.00
CA GLU A 316 -78.89 15.42 17.72
C GLU A 316 -77.64 15.63 16.85
N GLN A 317 -77.26 14.64 16.06
CA GLN A 317 -76.09 14.73 15.16
C GLN A 317 -76.42 15.56 13.92
N ILE A 318 -75.63 16.61 13.68
CA ILE A 318 -75.70 17.45 12.47
C ILE A 318 -74.65 17.01 11.46
N PHE A 319 -73.44 16.72 11.92
CA PHE A 319 -72.30 16.39 11.07
C PHE A 319 -71.37 15.41 11.77
N ASN A 320 -70.91 14.42 11.02
CA ASN A 320 -69.89 13.45 11.41
C ASN A 320 -69.09 13.10 10.17
N SER A 321 -67.80 13.47 10.14
CA SER A 321 -66.90 13.09 9.05
C SER A 321 -65.45 13.29 9.46
N TYR A 322 -64.55 12.62 8.76
CA TYR A 322 -63.12 12.86 8.83
C TYR A 322 -62.73 14.03 7.93
N ARG A 323 -61.65 14.73 8.30
CA ARG A 323 -61.04 15.74 7.43
C ARG A 323 -60.67 15.10 6.09
N GLU A 324 -61.13 15.73 5.02
CA GLU A 324 -60.82 15.29 3.64
C GLU A 324 -61.24 13.84 3.35
N ASN A 325 -62.16 13.26 4.14
CA ASN A 325 -62.52 11.84 4.11
C ASN A 325 -61.36 10.87 4.34
N ASP A 326 -60.27 11.31 4.99
CA ASP A 326 -59.13 10.48 5.37
C ASP A 326 -59.24 10.10 6.85
N ASN A 327 -59.43 8.81 7.14
CA ASN A 327 -59.60 8.30 8.50
C ASN A 327 -58.34 8.42 9.38
N ARG A 328 -57.20 8.85 8.81
CA ARG A 328 -55.97 9.16 9.53
C ARG A 328 -55.97 10.57 10.11
N GLN A 329 -56.88 11.44 9.65
CA GLN A 329 -56.90 12.85 9.99
C GLN A 329 -57.93 13.17 11.08
N ASP A 330 -58.07 14.45 11.41
CA ASP A 330 -59.04 14.96 12.37
C ASP A 330 -60.45 14.41 12.14
N ASN A 331 -61.07 13.95 13.21
CA ASN A 331 -62.45 13.50 13.22
C ASN A 331 -63.37 14.58 13.82
N TYR A 332 -64.38 15.00 13.07
CA TYR A 332 -65.31 16.05 13.45
C TYR A 332 -66.67 15.49 13.85
N LEU A 333 -67.17 15.90 15.02
CA LEU A 333 -68.54 15.66 15.48
C LEU A 333 -69.23 16.99 15.78
N VAL A 334 -70.36 17.26 15.14
CA VAL A 334 -71.17 18.45 15.40
C VAL A 334 -72.57 18.05 15.81
N LEU A 335 -73.00 18.56 16.97
CA LEU A 335 -74.25 18.23 17.61
C LEU A 335 -75.11 19.49 17.81
N ALA A 336 -76.42 19.36 17.59
CA ALA A 336 -77.44 20.37 17.90
C ALA A 336 -78.09 20.03 19.24
N GLY A 337 -78.11 20.98 20.17
CA GLY A 337 -78.82 20.85 21.44
C GLY A 337 -80.28 21.34 21.35
N PRO A 338 -81.13 20.98 22.32
CA PRO A 338 -82.57 21.23 22.28
C PRO A 338 -82.97 22.71 22.41
N ILE A 339 -82.06 23.57 22.86
CA ILE A 339 -82.29 25.01 23.08
C ILE A 339 -81.52 25.91 22.09
N GLY A 340 -81.15 25.36 20.92
CA GLY A 340 -80.39 26.08 19.88
C GLY A 340 -78.87 26.09 20.11
N GLU A 341 -78.36 25.16 20.91
CA GLU A 341 -76.93 24.99 21.16
C GLU A 341 -76.25 24.26 20.00
N LYS A 342 -74.99 24.59 19.73
CA LYS A 342 -74.13 23.85 18.82
C LYS A 342 -72.85 23.46 19.55
N LEU A 343 -72.62 22.15 19.65
CA LEU A 343 -71.41 21.57 20.22
C LEU A 343 -70.61 20.93 19.10
N SER A 344 -69.37 21.38 18.88
CA SER A 344 -68.45 20.78 17.92
C SER A 344 -67.26 20.18 18.67
N VAL A 345 -66.98 18.91 18.43
CA VAL A 345 -65.84 18.19 19.00
C VAL A 345 -64.95 17.77 17.84
N VAL A 346 -63.66 18.07 17.97
CA VAL A 346 -62.61 17.68 17.02
C VAL A 346 -61.66 16.75 17.77
N LEU A 347 -61.44 15.57 17.21
CA LEU A 347 -60.50 14.58 17.72
C LEU A 347 -59.35 14.50 16.73
N SER A 348 -58.19 15.01 17.12
CA SER A 348 -57.02 15.16 16.25
C SER A 348 -55.98 14.10 16.63
N PRO A 349 -55.80 13.03 15.83
CA PRO A 349 -54.73 12.07 16.09
C PRO A 349 -53.36 12.74 15.89
N ASP A 350 -52.36 12.34 16.67
CA ASP A 350 -51.00 12.84 16.47
C ASP A 350 -50.39 12.24 15.20
N MET A 351 -50.38 13.03 14.13
CA MET A 351 -49.85 12.66 12.83
C MET A 351 -48.36 12.30 12.83
N LYS A 352 -47.60 12.70 13.87
CA LYS A 352 -46.19 12.28 14.02
C LYS A 352 -46.05 10.89 14.64
N GLY A 353 -47.12 10.37 15.21
CA GLY A 353 -47.15 9.09 15.92
C GLY A 353 -46.29 9.11 17.18
N ASP A 354 -46.16 10.25 17.86
CA ASP A 354 -45.46 10.38 19.14
C ASP A 354 -46.43 10.10 20.33
N SER A 355 -47.72 10.43 20.16
CA SER A 355 -48.79 10.14 21.12
C SER A 355 -49.73 9.03 20.62
N PRO A 356 -50.05 8.01 21.45
CA PRO A 356 -51.09 7.02 21.12
C PRO A 356 -52.51 7.55 21.38
N LEU A 357 -52.66 8.76 21.93
CA LEU A 357 -53.95 9.37 22.25
C LEU A 357 -54.21 10.60 21.37
N PRO A 358 -55.44 10.78 20.87
CA PRO A 358 -55.80 11.98 20.13
C PRO A 358 -55.95 13.19 21.04
N GLU A 359 -55.65 14.37 20.49
CA GLU A 359 -56.01 15.64 21.10
C GLU A 359 -57.51 15.90 20.93
N ILE A 360 -58.12 16.53 21.94
CA ILE A 360 -59.56 16.79 21.96
C ILE A 360 -59.78 18.29 22.01
N HIS A 361 -60.42 18.84 20.97
CA HIS A 361 -60.82 20.23 20.92
C HIS A 361 -62.34 20.36 20.95
N ILE A 362 -62.84 21.18 21.86
CA ILE A 362 -64.27 21.36 22.08
C ILE A 362 -64.63 22.82 21.81
N PHE A 363 -65.65 23.01 20.98
CA PHE A 363 -66.22 24.31 20.63
C PHE A 363 -67.71 24.29 20.96
N TYR A 364 -68.19 25.33 21.63
CA TYR A 364 -69.59 25.48 22.01
C TYR A 364 -70.07 26.85 21.56
N GLN A 365 -71.29 26.90 21.03
CA GLN A 365 -71.93 28.12 20.57
C GLN A 365 -73.42 28.09 20.92
N ASN A 366 -73.94 29.18 21.48
CA ASN A 366 -75.37 29.35 21.71
C ASN A 366 -75.75 30.83 21.57
N SER A 367 -76.50 31.14 20.50
CA SER A 367 -76.93 32.51 20.18
C SER A 367 -77.78 33.20 21.26
N ASN A 368 -78.31 32.45 22.22
CA ASN A 368 -79.16 32.96 23.29
C ASN A 368 -78.38 33.26 24.60
N LEU A 369 -77.07 33.00 24.64
CA LEU A 369 -76.24 33.18 25.82
C LEU A 369 -75.26 34.36 25.66
N THR A 370 -74.90 34.97 26.78
CA THR A 370 -73.76 35.89 26.82
C THR A 370 -72.44 35.12 26.74
N ARG A 371 -71.37 35.76 26.27
CA ARG A 371 -70.03 35.12 26.15
C ARG A 371 -69.52 34.46 27.43
N LYS A 372 -69.78 35.07 28.60
CA LYS A 372 -69.43 34.47 29.91
C LYS A 372 -70.23 33.20 30.22
N GLN A 373 -71.50 33.15 29.82
CA GLN A 373 -72.35 31.97 29.99
C GLN A 373 -71.97 30.88 28.99
N GLU A 374 -71.61 31.25 27.75
CA GLU A 374 -71.06 30.31 26.77
C GLU A 374 -69.76 29.66 27.26
N ASP A 375 -68.83 30.43 27.84
CA ASP A 375 -67.58 29.88 28.39
C ASP A 375 -67.84 28.94 29.58
N GLN A 376 -68.81 29.24 30.43
CA GLN A 376 -69.22 28.37 31.54
C GLN A 376 -69.83 27.05 31.06
N GLU A 377 -70.75 27.11 30.09
CA GLU A 377 -71.34 25.90 29.50
C GLU A 377 -70.30 25.10 28.72
N LYS A 378 -69.40 25.76 27.96
CA LYS A 378 -68.26 25.11 27.31
C LYS A 378 -67.40 24.34 28.32
N GLN A 379 -67.07 24.94 29.46
CA GLN A 379 -66.26 24.29 30.50
C GLN A 379 -66.98 23.07 31.07
N LYS A 380 -68.28 23.19 31.38
CA LYS A 380 -69.12 22.09 31.89
C LYS A 380 -69.24 20.92 30.90
N TYR A 381 -69.42 21.19 29.61
CA TYR A 381 -69.42 20.14 28.59
C TYR A 381 -68.02 19.54 28.41
N SER A 382 -66.96 20.34 28.51
CA SER A 382 -65.57 19.86 28.44
C SER A 382 -65.23 18.92 29.60
N GLU A 383 -65.62 19.25 30.83
CA GLU A 383 -65.41 18.39 32.00
C GLU A 383 -66.15 17.04 31.86
N LYS A 384 -67.38 17.06 31.34
CA LYS A 384 -68.14 15.84 31.07
C LYS A 384 -67.53 14.98 29.98
N ILE A 385 -67.15 15.59 28.85
CA ILE A 385 -66.46 14.87 27.76
C ILE A 385 -65.15 14.30 28.27
N ASN A 386 -64.35 15.06 29.01
CA ASN A 386 -63.10 14.57 29.60
C ASN A 386 -63.33 13.42 30.59
N THR A 387 -64.45 13.42 31.33
CA THR A 387 -64.81 12.30 32.21
C THR A 387 -65.20 11.05 31.42
N CYS A 388 -66.00 11.21 30.36
CA CYS A 388 -66.35 10.13 29.43
C CYS A 388 -65.11 9.51 28.79
N VAL A 389 -64.20 10.37 28.29
CA VAL A 389 -62.90 9.99 27.72
C VAL A 389 -62.05 9.21 28.72
N LYS A 390 -61.93 9.69 29.96
CA LYS A 390 -61.17 8.99 31.02
C LYS A 390 -61.75 7.61 31.33
N HIS A 391 -63.07 7.47 31.37
CA HIS A 391 -63.71 6.17 31.61
C HIS A 391 -63.47 5.19 30.46
N LEU A 392 -63.56 5.65 29.21
CA LEU A 392 -63.27 4.81 28.04
C LEU A 392 -61.80 4.40 28.00
N ILE A 393 -60.90 5.36 28.19
CA ILE A 393 -59.46 5.08 28.27
C ILE A 393 -59.18 4.08 29.40
N HIS A 394 -59.73 4.27 30.60
CA HIS A 394 -59.51 3.33 31.69
C HIS A 394 -60.10 1.94 31.46
N ARG A 395 -61.26 1.83 30.79
CA ARG A 395 -61.90 0.55 30.49
C ARG A 395 -61.16 -0.19 29.37
N ASP A 396 -60.85 0.52 28.30
CA ASP A 396 -60.39 -0.09 27.04
C ASP A 396 -58.86 -0.20 27.01
N ILE A 397 -58.09 0.73 27.61
CA ILE A 397 -56.62 0.67 27.65
C ILE A 397 -56.09 -0.28 28.74
N ARG A 398 -56.77 -0.45 29.89
CA ARG A 398 -56.32 -1.41 30.91
C ARG A 398 -56.66 -2.87 30.58
N GLN A 399 -57.62 -3.12 29.67
CA GLN A 399 -58.09 -4.46 29.38
C GLN A 399 -57.56 -5.08 28.08
N GLY A 400 -57.00 -4.30 27.13
CA GLY A 400 -56.63 -4.87 25.82
C GLY A 400 -55.62 -4.06 25.01
N VAL A 401 -54.43 -3.79 25.55
CA VAL A 401 -53.36 -3.25 24.71
C VAL A 401 -52.05 -3.97 24.97
N SER A 402 -51.90 -5.13 24.33
CA SER A 402 -50.59 -5.69 24.01
C SER A 402 -50.33 -5.50 22.52
N ILE A 403 -49.93 -4.30 22.08
CA ILE A 403 -49.30 -4.19 20.76
C ILE A 403 -47.91 -4.80 20.89
N LYS A 404 -47.75 -6.04 20.46
CA LYS A 404 -46.50 -6.81 20.51
C LYS A 404 -45.33 -5.98 19.95
N GLN A 405 -45.59 -5.21 18.88
CA GLN A 405 -44.65 -4.32 18.20
C GLN A 405 -44.32 -3.02 18.99
N LEU A 406 -45.25 -2.45 19.78
CA LEU A 406 -44.92 -1.35 20.71
C LEU A 406 -44.06 -1.84 21.87
N SER A 407 -44.32 -3.05 22.38
CA SER A 407 -43.53 -3.65 23.46
C SER A 407 -42.07 -3.93 23.05
N GLU A 408 -41.78 -4.05 21.76
CA GLU A 408 -40.44 -4.28 21.22
C GLU A 408 -39.74 -2.98 20.81
N ALA A 409 -40.48 -2.01 20.24
CA ALA A 409 -39.96 -0.68 19.91
C ALA A 409 -39.68 0.19 21.15
N ASP A 410 -40.47 0.02 22.23
CA ASP A 410 -40.40 0.86 23.44
C ASP A 410 -39.64 0.20 24.61
N ARG A 411 -38.90 -0.91 24.41
CA ARG A 411 -38.00 -1.48 25.45
C ARG A 411 -36.92 -0.51 25.97
N GLY A 412 -36.72 0.64 25.30
CA GLY A 412 -35.89 1.75 25.75
C GLY A 412 -36.63 2.91 26.42
N LYS A 413 -37.97 2.93 26.40
CA LYS A 413 -38.82 3.94 27.05
C LYS A 413 -39.98 3.23 27.73
N VAL A 414 -39.76 2.87 29.00
CA VAL A 414 -40.79 2.35 29.90
C VAL A 414 -42.05 3.20 29.73
N PHE A 415 -43.16 2.58 29.35
CA PHE A 415 -44.49 3.15 29.46
C PHE A 415 -44.67 3.62 30.90
N ASP A 416 -44.50 4.92 31.13
CA ASP A 416 -44.78 5.51 32.43
C ASP A 416 -46.30 5.60 32.56
N ALA A 417 -46.88 4.57 33.17
CA ALA A 417 -48.28 4.54 33.58
C ALA A 417 -48.67 5.79 34.42
N GLY A 418 -47.69 6.51 34.98
CA GLY A 418 -47.89 7.78 35.69
C GLY A 418 -48.30 8.96 34.80
N ALA A 419 -48.04 8.93 33.48
CA ALA A 419 -48.47 10.00 32.58
C ALA A 419 -50.01 10.06 32.46
N ILE A 420 -50.68 8.91 32.54
CA ILE A 420 -52.14 8.77 32.49
C ILE A 420 -52.79 9.21 33.82
N GLU A 421 -52.11 9.01 34.96
CA GLU A 421 -52.62 9.41 36.28
C GLU A 421 -52.47 10.92 36.57
N SER A 422 -51.58 11.62 35.88
CA SER A 422 -51.27 13.03 36.19
C SER A 422 -52.32 14.06 35.73
N GLY A 423 -53.32 13.68 34.93
CA GLY A 423 -54.43 14.56 34.55
C GLY A 423 -54.02 15.89 33.89
N ARG A 424 -52.81 16.01 33.35
CA ARG A 424 -52.34 17.21 32.65
C ARG A 424 -52.71 17.14 31.17
N LEU A 425 -54.00 17.36 30.87
CA LEU A 425 -54.40 18.01 29.63
C LEU A 425 -53.86 19.44 29.70
N LYS A 426 -52.64 19.67 29.21
CA LYS A 426 -52.10 21.02 29.06
C LYS A 426 -52.93 21.73 27.98
N CYS A 427 -53.75 22.68 28.43
CA CYS A 427 -54.13 23.80 27.61
C CYS A 427 -52.83 24.54 27.21
N LEU A 428 -52.36 24.38 25.98
CA LEU A 428 -51.41 25.33 25.39
C LEU A 428 -52.21 26.41 24.67
N GLY A 429 -52.61 27.40 25.46
CA GLY A 429 -52.94 28.73 24.97
C GLY A 429 -51.68 29.57 24.88
N ASN A 430 -51.45 30.12 23.69
CA ASN A 430 -50.75 31.35 23.33
C ASN A 430 -49.24 31.52 23.53
N SER A 431 -48.64 31.88 22.39
CA SER A 431 -47.75 33.02 22.13
C SER A 431 -46.22 32.85 22.23
N VAL A 432 -45.63 33.17 21.06
CA VAL A 432 -44.23 33.41 20.64
C VAL A 432 -43.37 32.18 20.43
#